data_AF-A0A1I0B4N8-F1
#
_entry.id   AF-A0A1I0B4N8-F1
#
_cell.length_a   1.000
_cell.length_b   1.000
_cell.length_c   1.000
_cell.angle_alpha   90.00
_cell.angle_beta   90.00
_cell.angle_gamma   90.00
#
_symmetry.space_group_name_H-M   'P 1'
#
loop_
_entity.id
_entity.type
_entity.pdbx_description
1 polymer ?
#
loop_
_entity_poly.entity_id
_entity_poly.type
_entity_poly.pdbx_seq_one_letter_code
_entity_poly.pdbx_strand_id
1 'polypeptide(L)'
;MAQPHSEDQRKPTLTQRAVMKLINLFGWRVPPFPDVDKAIVVGGPHTSNWDGVIGLSGAVALGLHARFLIKHDLFRGPMGWILRKLGGIPVNRARAGGVVGQAVRQLQGSDRLILVVTPEGTRSNASQWKTGFHRIAREAGVPIIVTVADYSRRELRFPLVLEATDDLAADLEQIYQCFAEVTPRHPEKLSAPVRERFLARNPE
;
A
#
# COMPACT_ATOMS: atom_id res chain seq x y z
N MET A 1 -13.45 -8.11 26.65
CA MET A 1 -12.17 -8.74 27.02
C MET A 1 -11.46 -9.11 25.72
N ALA A 2 -10.45 -8.33 25.33
CA ALA A 2 -9.63 -8.67 24.18
C ALA A 2 -8.76 -9.87 24.55
N GLN A 3 -8.87 -10.96 23.79
CA GLN A 3 -8.01 -12.13 23.97
C GLN A 3 -6.56 -11.74 23.64
N PRO A 4 -5.57 -12.27 24.36
CA PRO A 4 -4.16 -12.06 24.04
C PRO A 4 -3.88 -12.64 22.64
N HIS A 5 -3.31 -11.83 21.75
CA HIS A 5 -2.86 -12.26 20.42
C HIS A 5 -1.79 -13.35 20.60
N SER A 6 -2.19 -14.61 20.39
CA SER A 6 -1.28 -15.74 20.48
C SER A 6 -0.35 -15.72 19.27
N GLU A 7 0.93 -15.54 19.57
CA GLU A 7 2.10 -15.76 18.74
C GLU A 7 1.88 -16.63 17.50
N ASP A 8 2.07 -16.01 16.34
CA ASP A 8 2.74 -16.67 15.23
C ASP A 8 3.95 -15.81 14.82
N GLN A 9 4.92 -15.71 15.73
CA GLN A 9 6.30 -15.34 15.40
C GLN A 9 6.94 -16.49 14.62
N ARG A 10 6.35 -16.84 13.46
CA ARG A 10 6.91 -17.82 12.55
C ARG A 10 8.29 -17.29 12.13
N LYS A 11 9.35 -18.05 12.46
CA LYS A 11 10.72 -17.68 12.09
C LYS A 11 10.77 -17.32 10.60
N PRO A 12 11.51 -16.26 10.21
CA PRO A 12 11.51 -15.84 8.82
C PRO A 12 11.90 -16.98 7.88
N THR A 13 11.11 -17.18 6.83
CA THR A 13 11.39 -18.22 5.82
C THR A 13 12.70 -17.94 5.10
N LEU A 14 13.29 -18.96 4.47
CA LEU A 14 14.50 -18.77 3.64
C LEU A 14 14.29 -17.71 2.55
N THR A 15 13.10 -17.69 1.95
CA THR A 15 12.69 -16.67 0.97
C THR A 15 12.68 -15.27 1.58
N GLN A 16 12.05 -15.10 2.76
CA GLN A 16 12.02 -13.81 3.46
C GLN A 16 13.44 -13.30 3.77
N ARG A 17 14.30 -14.18 4.28
CA ARG A 17 15.70 -13.84 4.61
C ARG A 17 16.51 -13.49 3.36
N ALA A 18 16.32 -14.23 2.27
CA ALA A 18 17.01 -13.98 1.00
C ALA A 18 16.57 -12.64 0.39
N VAL A 19 15.27 -12.36 0.35
CA VAL A 19 14.74 -11.09 -0.16
C VAL A 19 15.19 -9.91 0.72
N MET A 20 15.13 -10.04 2.05
CA MET A 20 15.63 -9.01 2.96
C MET A 20 17.12 -8.71 2.72
N LYS A 21 17.96 -9.75 2.58
CA LYS A 21 19.39 -9.58 2.24
C LYS A 21 19.59 -8.89 0.90
N LEU A 22 18.79 -9.24 -0.11
CA LEU A 22 18.88 -8.64 -1.44
C LEU A 22 18.53 -7.16 -1.40
N ILE A 23 17.43 -6.79 -0.73
CA ILE A 23 17.02 -5.39 -0.55
C ILE A 23 18.13 -4.59 0.18
N ASN A 24 18.67 -5.15 1.26
CA ASN A 24 19.78 -4.53 2.01
C ASN A 24 21.05 -4.36 1.16
N LEU A 25 21.35 -5.32 0.27
CA LEU A 25 22.49 -5.24 -0.64
C LEU A 25 22.36 -4.09 -1.65
N PHE A 26 21.13 -3.81 -2.10
CA PHE A 26 20.84 -2.62 -2.92
C PHE A 26 20.77 -1.32 -2.09
N GLY A 27 21.10 -1.39 -0.82
CA GLY A 27 21.14 -0.26 0.12
C GLY A 27 19.77 0.13 0.67
N TRP A 28 18.73 -0.66 0.40
CA TRP A 28 17.38 -0.39 0.90
C TRP A 28 17.17 -0.95 2.30
N ARG A 29 16.50 -0.19 3.16
CA ARG A 29 16.13 -0.61 4.52
C ARG A 29 14.62 -0.81 4.61
N VAL A 30 14.23 -1.84 5.34
CA VAL A 30 12.82 -2.17 5.57
C VAL A 30 12.63 -2.35 7.09
N PRO A 31 12.02 -1.38 7.78
CA PRO A 31 11.72 -1.49 9.20
C PRO A 31 10.59 -2.51 9.43
N PRO A 32 10.37 -2.94 10.68
CA PRO A 32 9.21 -3.76 11.03
C PRO A 32 7.89 -3.10 10.59
N PHE A 33 6.95 -3.92 10.12
CA PHE A 33 5.59 -3.47 9.82
C PHE A 33 4.81 -3.23 11.12
N PRO A 34 3.84 -2.30 11.15
CA PRO A 34 2.92 -2.17 12.28
C PRO A 34 2.23 -3.50 12.61
N ASP A 35 2.05 -3.78 13.90
CA ASP A 35 1.51 -5.05 14.38
C ASP A 35 -0.02 -5.10 14.21
N VAL A 36 -0.45 -5.42 12.99
CA VAL A 36 -1.86 -5.57 12.61
C VAL A 36 -2.03 -6.76 11.68
N ASP A 37 -3.10 -7.52 11.87
CA ASP A 37 -3.43 -8.65 10.99
C ASP A 37 -4.12 -8.21 9.69
N LYS A 38 -4.86 -7.10 9.76
CA LYS A 38 -5.62 -6.55 8.64
C LYS A 38 -5.44 -5.06 8.54
N ALA A 39 -5.19 -4.60 7.32
CA ALA A 39 -5.08 -3.17 7.03
C ALA A 39 -5.30 -2.90 5.54
N ILE A 40 -5.65 -1.64 5.27
CA ILE A 40 -5.43 -1.04 3.96
C ILE A 40 -4.05 -0.40 3.96
N VAL A 41 -3.19 -0.79 3.03
CA VAL A 41 -1.92 -0.08 2.80
C VAL A 41 -2.06 0.88 1.63
N VAL A 42 -1.89 2.16 1.91
CA VAL A 42 -1.78 3.20 0.88
C VAL A 42 -0.30 3.40 0.57
N GLY A 43 0.15 2.83 -0.55
CA GLY A 43 1.53 2.96 -0.99
C GLY A 43 1.73 4.24 -1.82
N GLY A 44 2.91 4.85 -1.74
CA GLY A 44 3.32 5.93 -2.63
C GLY A 44 4.61 6.63 -2.22
N PRO A 45 4.96 7.77 -2.83
CA PRO A 45 4.37 8.30 -4.06
C PRO A 45 4.63 7.39 -5.27
N HIS A 46 3.63 7.15 -6.11
CA HIS A 46 3.73 6.25 -7.27
C HIS A 46 4.30 6.98 -8.50
N THR A 47 5.62 7.06 -8.61
CA THR A 47 6.31 7.81 -9.66
C THR A 47 7.17 6.93 -10.58
N SER A 48 7.36 5.65 -10.24
CA SER A 48 8.16 4.66 -10.96
C SER A 48 7.58 3.24 -10.84
N ASN A 49 7.94 2.36 -11.77
CA ASN A 49 7.69 0.92 -11.60
C ASN A 49 8.52 0.34 -10.43
N TRP A 50 9.66 0.96 -10.12
CA TRP A 50 10.52 0.56 -9.02
C TRP A 50 9.83 0.69 -7.67
N ASP A 51 8.90 1.63 -7.49
CA ASP A 51 8.12 1.77 -6.25
C ASP A 51 7.37 0.48 -5.93
N GLY A 52 6.74 -0.11 -6.96
CA GLY A 52 6.02 -1.38 -6.84
C GLY A 52 6.96 -2.56 -6.58
N VAL A 53 8.14 -2.59 -7.21
CA VAL A 53 9.15 -3.64 -6.96
C VAL A 53 9.64 -3.59 -5.53
N ILE A 54 9.98 -2.39 -5.02
CA ILE A 54 10.46 -2.19 -3.66
C ILE A 54 9.35 -2.52 -2.66
N GLY A 55 8.14 -2.02 -2.86
CA GLY A 55 7.00 -2.30 -1.99
C GLY A 55 6.65 -3.79 -1.93
N LEU A 56 6.61 -4.49 -3.07
CA LEU A 56 6.37 -5.93 -3.11
C LEU A 56 7.51 -6.71 -2.44
N SER A 57 8.76 -6.32 -2.69
CA SER A 57 9.92 -6.95 -2.06
C SER A 57 9.89 -6.76 -0.54
N GLY A 58 9.53 -5.56 -0.07
CA GLY A 58 9.34 -5.27 1.36
C GLY A 58 8.23 -6.11 1.98
N ALA A 59 7.07 -6.21 1.33
CA ALA A 59 5.98 -7.06 1.79
C ALA A 59 6.39 -8.54 1.91
N VAL A 60 7.15 -9.05 0.92
CA VAL A 60 7.70 -10.41 0.98
C VAL A 60 8.72 -10.54 2.09
N ALA A 61 9.66 -9.60 2.25
CA ALA A 61 10.69 -9.62 3.29
C ALA A 61 10.09 -9.61 4.71
N LEU A 62 8.99 -8.89 4.90
CA LEU A 62 8.24 -8.80 6.15
C LEU A 62 7.24 -9.95 6.35
N GLY A 63 7.06 -10.83 5.35
CA GLY A 63 6.15 -11.96 5.43
C GLY A 63 4.66 -11.57 5.43
N LEU A 64 4.32 -10.41 4.89
CA LEU A 64 2.95 -9.90 4.88
C LEU A 64 2.08 -10.71 3.91
N HIS A 65 0.83 -10.98 4.32
CA HIS A 65 -0.20 -11.50 3.41
C HIS A 65 -0.76 -10.37 2.54
N ALA A 66 0.11 -9.80 1.70
CA ALA A 66 -0.22 -8.66 0.85
C ALA A 66 -0.99 -9.08 -0.40
N ARG A 67 -2.08 -8.37 -0.69
CA ARG A 67 -2.86 -8.53 -1.92
C ARG A 67 -3.12 -7.18 -2.58
N PHE A 68 -3.29 -7.19 -3.91
CA PHE A 68 -3.47 -5.99 -4.71
C PHE A 68 -4.73 -6.10 -5.55
N LEU A 69 -5.57 -5.07 -5.59
CA LEU A 69 -6.75 -5.06 -6.45
C LEU A 69 -6.35 -4.71 -7.89
N ILE A 70 -6.54 -5.64 -8.82
CA ILE A 70 -6.16 -5.48 -10.24
C ILE A 70 -7.40 -5.65 -11.12
N LYS A 71 -7.50 -4.88 -12.21
CA LYS A 71 -8.62 -4.96 -13.16
C LYS A 71 -8.79 -6.41 -13.65
N HIS A 72 -10.01 -6.94 -13.56
CA HIS A 72 -10.31 -8.32 -13.94
C HIS A 72 -9.83 -8.69 -15.36
N ASP A 73 -9.90 -7.78 -16.33
CA ASP A 73 -9.48 -8.06 -17.72
C ASP A 73 -8.00 -8.45 -17.86
N LEU A 74 -7.14 -8.02 -16.94
CA LEU A 74 -5.72 -8.37 -16.92
C LEU A 74 -5.47 -9.82 -16.49
N PHE A 75 -6.50 -10.52 -15.99
CA PHE A 75 -6.39 -11.91 -15.54
C PHE A 75 -6.69 -12.95 -16.64
N ARG A 76 -6.69 -12.55 -17.92
CA ARG A 76 -6.87 -13.45 -19.05
C ARG A 76 -5.53 -14.06 -19.48
N GLY A 77 -5.52 -15.36 -19.79
CA GLY A 77 -4.34 -16.07 -20.28
C GLY A 77 -3.21 -16.23 -19.24
N PRO A 78 -1.96 -16.49 -19.69
CA PRO A 78 -0.80 -16.74 -18.81
C PRO A 78 -0.52 -15.62 -17.81
N MET A 79 -0.78 -14.36 -18.19
CA MET A 79 -0.63 -13.20 -17.32
C MET A 79 -1.50 -13.32 -16.05
N GLY A 80 -2.74 -13.83 -16.19
CA GLY A 80 -3.64 -14.00 -15.04
C GLY A 80 -3.13 -15.00 -14.00
N TRP A 81 -2.39 -16.03 -14.43
CA TRP A 81 -1.78 -16.98 -13.50
C TRP A 81 -0.65 -16.32 -12.69
N ILE A 82 0.20 -15.53 -13.35
CA ILE A 82 1.27 -14.78 -12.70
C ILE A 82 0.70 -13.78 -11.70
N LEU A 83 -0.30 -12.99 -12.11
CA LEU A 83 -0.93 -11.99 -11.23
C LEU A 83 -1.54 -12.63 -9.98
N ARG A 84 -2.18 -13.79 -10.09
CA ARG A 84 -2.73 -14.51 -8.93
C ARG A 84 -1.63 -14.98 -7.97
N LYS A 85 -0.52 -15.49 -8.51
CA LYS A 85 0.64 -15.89 -7.70
C LYS A 85 1.29 -14.73 -6.97
N LEU A 86 1.28 -13.54 -7.56
CA LEU A 86 1.78 -12.30 -6.95
C LEU A 86 0.79 -11.64 -5.97
N GLY A 87 -0.33 -12.30 -5.65
CA GLY A 87 -1.32 -11.75 -4.72
C GLY A 87 -2.37 -10.82 -5.37
N GLY A 88 -2.44 -10.78 -6.70
CA GLY A 88 -3.44 -10.02 -7.43
C GLY A 88 -4.85 -10.58 -7.24
N ILE A 89 -5.76 -9.71 -6.77
CA ILE A 89 -7.19 -9.96 -6.65
C ILE A 89 -7.88 -9.32 -7.86
N PRO A 90 -8.56 -10.10 -8.73
CA PRO A 90 -9.33 -9.54 -9.81
C PRO A 90 -10.54 -8.77 -9.28
N VAL A 91 -10.66 -7.50 -9.65
CA VAL A 91 -11.84 -6.67 -9.36
C VAL A 91 -12.60 -6.33 -10.62
N ASN A 92 -13.93 -6.48 -10.54
CA ASN A 92 -14.83 -6.06 -11.60
C ASN A 92 -15.54 -4.76 -11.18
N ARG A 93 -15.17 -3.66 -11.85
CA ARG A 93 -15.73 -2.32 -11.57
C ARG A 93 -17.18 -2.17 -12.04
N ALA A 94 -17.68 -3.07 -12.88
CA ALA A 94 -19.03 -3.03 -13.47
C ALA A 94 -20.07 -3.88 -12.72
N ARG A 95 -19.69 -4.62 -11.67
CA ARG A 95 -20.62 -5.47 -10.89
C ARG A 95 -21.31 -4.70 -9.77
N ALA A 96 -22.52 -5.15 -9.42
CA ALA A 96 -23.24 -4.73 -8.22
C ALA A 96 -22.38 -4.93 -6.96
N GLY A 97 -22.28 -3.90 -6.12
CA GLY A 97 -21.38 -3.84 -4.95
C GLY A 97 -19.96 -3.32 -5.24
N GLY A 98 -19.57 -3.19 -6.51
CA GLY A 98 -18.35 -2.52 -6.95
C GLY A 98 -17.05 -3.05 -6.35
N VAL A 99 -15.97 -2.28 -6.53
CA VAL A 99 -14.64 -2.59 -5.98
C VAL A 99 -14.62 -2.53 -4.45
N VAL A 100 -15.34 -1.56 -3.87
CA VAL A 100 -15.39 -1.32 -2.42
C VAL A 100 -15.98 -2.52 -1.70
N GLY A 101 -17.21 -2.93 -2.04
CA GLY A 101 -17.86 -4.05 -1.36
C GLY A 101 -17.11 -5.37 -1.52
N GLN A 102 -16.42 -5.59 -2.66
CA GLN A 102 -15.57 -6.77 -2.84
C GLN A 102 -14.33 -6.74 -1.93
N ALA A 103 -13.73 -5.57 -1.72
CA ALA A 103 -12.58 -5.42 -0.83
C ALA A 103 -12.99 -5.59 0.64
N VAL A 104 -14.10 -4.97 1.05
CA VAL A 104 -14.67 -5.11 2.40
C VAL A 104 -14.93 -6.57 2.75
N ARG A 105 -15.60 -7.33 1.87
CA ARG A 105 -15.85 -8.76 2.09
C ARG A 105 -14.57 -9.58 2.23
N GLN A 106 -13.52 -9.24 1.50
CA GLN A 106 -12.25 -9.96 1.61
C GLN A 106 -11.53 -9.67 2.93
N LEU A 107 -11.54 -8.42 3.38
CA LEU A 107 -10.96 -8.04 4.68
C LEU A 107 -11.74 -8.65 5.84
N GLN A 108 -13.07 -8.60 5.79
CA GLN A 108 -13.90 -9.18 6.84
C GLN A 108 -13.84 -10.71 6.87
N GLY A 109 -13.75 -11.35 5.70
CA GLY A 109 -13.71 -12.82 5.56
C GLY A 109 -12.31 -13.44 5.71
N SER A 110 -11.28 -12.66 6.04
CA SER A 110 -9.92 -13.14 6.25
C SER A 110 -9.49 -12.89 7.70
N ASP A 111 -8.70 -13.80 8.27
CA ASP A 111 -8.05 -13.57 9.55
C ASP A 111 -6.87 -12.60 9.39
N ARG A 112 -6.11 -12.75 8.29
CA ARG A 112 -4.93 -11.93 7.96
C ARG A 112 -4.98 -11.48 6.51
N LEU A 113 -4.98 -10.17 6.26
CA LEU A 113 -5.00 -9.61 4.92
C LEU A 113 -4.52 -8.15 4.92
N ILE A 114 -3.40 -7.91 4.23
CA ILE A 114 -2.95 -6.55 3.94
C ILE A 114 -3.34 -6.21 2.52
N LEU A 115 -4.29 -5.29 2.34
CA LEU A 115 -4.74 -4.89 1.02
C LEU A 115 -4.03 -3.62 0.57
N VAL A 116 -3.14 -3.75 -0.41
CA VAL A 116 -2.34 -2.63 -0.91
C VAL A 116 -3.06 -1.94 -2.07
N VAL A 117 -3.15 -0.62 -1.97
CA VAL A 117 -3.81 0.24 -2.95
C VAL A 117 -2.96 1.45 -3.29
N THR A 118 -3.18 1.97 -4.49
CA THR A 118 -2.47 3.13 -5.02
C THR A 118 -3.54 4.15 -5.44
N PRO A 119 -3.91 5.07 -4.55
CA PRO A 119 -5.10 5.91 -4.73
C PRO A 119 -4.98 6.88 -5.92
N GLU A 120 -3.75 7.22 -6.29
CA GLU A 120 -3.39 7.94 -7.53
C GLU A 120 -3.91 7.22 -8.78
N GLY A 121 -3.91 5.88 -8.78
CA GLY A 121 -4.40 5.04 -9.87
C GLY A 121 -3.60 5.12 -11.19
N THR A 122 -2.56 5.95 -11.25
CA THR A 122 -1.61 6.14 -12.34
C THR A 122 -0.24 6.46 -11.73
N ARG A 123 0.83 6.35 -12.54
CA ARG A 123 2.22 6.66 -12.12
C ARG A 123 2.72 8.04 -12.55
N SER A 124 1.83 8.83 -13.15
CA SER A 124 2.14 10.14 -13.71
C SER A 124 0.98 11.09 -13.48
N ASN A 125 1.21 12.14 -12.69
CA ASN A 125 0.40 13.37 -12.65
C ASN A 125 -1.10 13.13 -12.48
N ALA A 126 -1.50 12.29 -11.54
CA ALA A 126 -2.92 12.13 -11.22
C ALA A 126 -3.48 13.47 -10.73
N SER A 127 -4.54 13.97 -11.38
CA SER A 127 -5.18 15.23 -10.99
C SER A 127 -5.92 15.13 -9.65
N GLN A 128 -6.41 13.94 -9.32
CA GLN A 128 -7.12 13.65 -8.08
C GLN A 128 -6.92 12.19 -7.67
N TRP A 129 -7.12 11.91 -6.39
CA TRP A 129 -7.09 10.56 -5.86
C TRP A 129 -8.46 9.91 -5.85
N LYS A 130 -8.47 8.58 -5.97
CA LYS A 130 -9.66 7.76 -5.71
C LYS A 130 -9.74 7.48 -4.21
N THR A 131 -10.84 7.85 -3.59
CA THR A 131 -11.05 7.76 -2.12
C THR A 131 -11.69 6.44 -1.67
N GLY A 132 -11.88 5.48 -2.59
CA GLY A 132 -12.49 4.19 -2.27
C GLY A 132 -11.76 3.40 -1.18
N PHE A 133 -10.45 3.58 -1.03
CA PHE A 133 -9.66 2.94 0.03
C PHE A 133 -10.10 3.36 1.43
N HIS A 134 -10.43 4.63 1.61
CA HIS A 134 -10.88 5.19 2.88
C HIS A 134 -12.23 4.60 3.26
N ARG A 135 -13.16 4.58 2.31
CA ARG A 135 -14.46 3.91 2.47
C ARG A 135 -14.32 2.42 2.79
N ILE A 136 -13.39 1.70 2.14
CA ILE A 136 -13.12 0.29 2.43
C ILE A 136 -12.62 0.13 3.87
N ALA A 137 -11.66 0.95 4.31
CA ALA A 137 -11.12 0.90 5.67
C ALA A 137 -12.22 1.10 6.72
N ARG A 138 -13.08 2.11 6.52
CA ARG A 138 -14.24 2.38 7.39
C ARG A 138 -15.23 1.22 7.45
N GLU A 139 -15.68 0.73 6.29
CA GLU A 139 -16.68 -0.35 6.23
C GLU A 139 -16.13 -1.69 6.73
N ALA A 140 -14.83 -1.93 6.57
CA ALA A 140 -14.17 -3.15 7.04
C ALA A 140 -13.71 -3.07 8.51
N GLY A 141 -13.65 -1.87 9.11
CA GLY A 141 -13.15 -1.66 10.46
C GLY A 141 -11.67 -2.00 10.60
N VAL A 142 -10.85 -1.56 9.64
CA VAL A 142 -9.40 -1.82 9.62
C VAL A 142 -8.61 -0.53 9.43
N PRO A 143 -7.39 -0.41 9.99
CA PRO A 143 -6.57 0.78 9.84
C PRO A 143 -6.09 0.98 8.41
N ILE A 144 -5.78 2.24 8.10
CA ILE A 144 -5.01 2.64 6.92
C ILE A 144 -3.56 2.83 7.36
N ILE A 145 -2.65 2.12 6.70
CA ILE A 145 -1.21 2.27 6.88
C ILE A 145 -0.64 2.97 5.65
N VAL A 146 -0.04 4.13 5.87
CA VAL A 146 0.67 4.86 4.83
C VAL A 146 2.04 4.23 4.69
N THR A 147 2.37 3.75 3.49
CA THR A 147 3.70 3.22 3.17
C THR A 147 4.38 4.12 2.15
N VAL A 148 5.57 4.60 2.49
CA VAL A 148 6.37 5.44 1.62
C VAL A 148 7.71 4.82 1.24
N ALA A 149 8.15 5.05 0.01
CA ALA A 149 9.51 4.75 -0.43
C ALA A 149 10.31 6.05 -0.53
N ASP A 150 11.27 6.24 0.38
CA ASP A 150 12.16 7.40 0.37
C ASP A 150 13.46 7.06 -0.34
N TYR A 151 13.64 7.56 -1.55
CA TYR A 151 14.81 7.27 -2.39
C TYR A 151 16.09 7.98 -1.93
N SER A 152 15.97 9.08 -1.17
CA SER A 152 17.12 9.76 -0.60
C SER A 152 17.76 8.92 0.50
N ARG A 153 16.93 8.28 1.33
CA ARG A 153 17.33 7.40 2.43
C ARG A 153 17.46 5.93 2.03
N ARG A 154 16.92 5.57 0.86
CA ARG A 154 16.67 4.19 0.42
C ARG A 154 15.98 3.40 1.53
N GLU A 155 14.81 3.87 1.93
CA GLU A 155 14.08 3.27 3.05
C GLU A 155 12.59 3.17 2.73
N LEU A 156 12.00 2.01 3.02
CA LEU A 156 10.55 1.91 3.16
C LEU A 156 10.17 2.42 4.55
N ARG A 157 9.18 3.31 4.66
CA ARG A 157 8.71 3.82 5.95
C ARG A 157 7.21 3.64 6.07
N PHE A 158 6.74 3.51 7.30
CA PHE A 158 5.32 3.43 7.65
C PHE A 158 4.95 4.64 8.54
N PRO A 159 5.01 5.88 8.00
CA PRO A 159 4.96 7.10 8.81
C PRO A 159 3.63 7.31 9.53
N LEU A 160 2.55 6.67 9.09
CA LEU A 160 1.22 6.88 9.64
C LEU A 160 0.41 5.58 9.63
N VAL A 161 -0.20 5.30 10.78
CA VAL A 161 -1.29 4.35 10.95
C VAL A 161 -2.47 5.18 11.42
N LEU A 162 -3.54 5.24 10.61
CA LEU A 162 -4.75 5.98 10.96
C LEU A 162 -5.98 5.09 10.90
N GLU A 163 -6.91 5.32 11.81
CA GLU A 163 -8.28 4.83 11.68
C GLU A 163 -9.07 5.86 10.87
N ALA A 164 -9.80 5.39 9.85
CA ALA A 164 -10.51 6.29 8.95
C ALA A 164 -11.72 6.94 9.66
N THR A 165 -11.74 8.26 9.69
CA THR A 165 -12.74 9.09 10.38
C THR A 165 -13.89 9.50 9.45
N ASP A 166 -14.86 10.24 9.98
CA ASP A 166 -15.89 10.89 9.16
C ASP A 166 -15.35 12.11 8.38
N ASP A 167 -14.20 12.66 8.78
CA ASP A 167 -13.54 13.76 8.09
C ASP A 167 -12.51 13.24 7.08
N LEU A 168 -13.01 12.86 5.91
CA LEU A 168 -12.19 12.41 4.79
C LEU A 168 -11.11 13.43 4.40
N ALA A 169 -11.38 14.73 4.49
CA ALA A 169 -10.44 15.76 4.08
C ALA A 169 -9.25 15.82 5.04
N ALA A 170 -9.51 15.78 6.35
CA ALA A 170 -8.46 15.74 7.37
C ALA A 170 -7.61 14.46 7.28
N ASP A 171 -8.24 13.30 7.02
CA ASP A 171 -7.51 12.04 6.84
C ASP A 171 -6.63 12.09 5.59
N LEU A 172 -7.16 12.59 4.46
CA LEU A 172 -6.40 12.72 3.22
C LEU A 172 -5.23 13.69 3.38
N GLU A 173 -5.41 14.79 4.09
CA GLU A 173 -4.35 15.77 4.34
C GLU A 173 -3.16 15.13 5.05
N GLN A 174 -3.41 14.36 6.12
CA GLN A 174 -2.36 13.64 6.84
C GLN A 174 -1.60 12.66 5.94
N ILE A 175 -2.32 11.93 5.09
CA ILE A 175 -1.72 10.99 4.12
C ILE A 175 -0.88 11.75 3.08
N TYR A 176 -1.39 12.87 2.56
CA TYR A 176 -0.65 13.68 1.58
C TYR A 176 0.63 14.25 2.15
N GLN A 177 0.61 14.73 3.39
CA GLN A 177 1.81 15.23 4.07
C GLN A 177 2.87 14.14 4.18
N CYS A 178 2.50 12.92 4.60
CA CYS A 178 3.43 11.80 4.65
C CYS A 178 4.13 11.52 3.31
N PHE A 179 3.40 11.67 2.20
CA PHE A 179 3.94 11.47 0.84
C PHE A 179 4.79 12.66 0.38
N ALA A 180 4.42 13.88 0.75
CA ALA A 180 5.20 15.09 0.47
C ALA A 180 6.50 15.17 1.30
N GLU A 181 6.61 14.38 2.37
CA GLU A 181 7.78 14.32 3.25
C GLU A 181 8.96 13.49 2.73
N VAL A 182 8.75 12.66 1.70
CA VAL A 182 9.79 11.76 1.18
C VAL A 182 10.31 12.22 -0.17
N THR A 183 11.52 11.76 -0.53
CA THR A 183 12.05 11.95 -1.89
C THR A 183 11.54 10.83 -2.80
N PRO A 184 10.64 11.09 -3.76
CA PRO A 184 10.22 10.09 -4.72
C PRO A 184 11.31 9.83 -5.77
N ARG A 185 11.16 8.78 -6.58
CA ARG A 185 12.11 8.52 -7.68
C ARG A 185 12.06 9.60 -8.76
N HIS A 186 10.86 10.10 -9.05
CA HIS A 186 10.56 11.09 -10.08
C HIS A 186 9.61 12.16 -9.53
N PRO A 187 10.12 13.23 -8.88
CA PRO A 187 9.30 14.29 -8.29
C PRO A 187 8.33 14.96 -9.28
N GLU A 188 8.71 15.03 -10.56
CA GLU A 188 7.92 15.63 -11.64
C GLU A 188 6.64 14.85 -12.00
N LYS A 189 6.49 13.63 -11.46
CA LYS A 189 5.35 12.73 -11.71
C LYS A 189 4.35 12.63 -10.57
N LEU A 190 4.62 13.32 -9.45
CA LEU A 190 3.74 13.35 -8.29
C LEU A 190 2.31 13.75 -8.69
N SER A 191 1.31 13.09 -8.10
CA SER A 191 -0.07 13.55 -8.20
C SER A 191 -0.24 14.97 -7.69
N ALA A 192 -1.21 15.70 -8.23
CA ALA A 192 -1.42 17.12 -7.94
C ALA A 192 -1.55 17.42 -6.43
N PRO A 193 -2.33 16.65 -5.63
CA PRO A 193 -2.44 16.92 -4.18
C PRO A 193 -1.10 16.76 -3.45
N VAL A 194 -0.29 15.76 -3.81
CA VAL A 194 1.00 15.53 -3.16
C VAL A 194 2.03 16.56 -3.64
N ARG A 195 2.03 16.87 -4.94
CA ARG A 195 2.96 17.82 -5.56
C ARG A 195 2.83 19.22 -4.95
N GLU A 196 1.60 19.68 -4.73
CA GLU A 196 1.33 20.98 -4.08
C GLU A 196 2.06 21.10 -2.73
N ARG A 197 1.90 20.08 -1.87
CA ARG A 197 2.52 20.03 -0.54
C ARG A 197 4.03 19.83 -0.60
N PHE A 198 4.49 19.02 -1.57
CA PHE A 198 5.92 18.78 -1.79
C PHE A 198 6.66 20.06 -2.19
N LEU A 199 6.09 20.86 -3.10
CA LEU A 199 6.66 22.13 -3.54
C LEU A 199 6.60 23.20 -2.43
N ALA A 200 5.51 23.25 -1.67
CA ALA A 200 5.39 24.19 -0.54
C ALA A 200 6.50 24.01 0.52
N ARG A 201 7.02 22.78 0.69
CA ARG A 201 8.12 22.47 1.61
C ARG A 201 9.51 22.74 1.03
N ASN A 202 9.63 22.81 -0.30
CA ASN A 202 10.89 23.02 -1.00
C ASN A 202 10.72 24.20 -1.97
N PRO A 203 10.54 25.44 -1.45
CA PRO A 203 10.51 26.62 -2.30
C PRO A 203 11.86 26.76 -3.01
N GLU A 204 11.83 27.04 -4.32
CA GLU A 204 13.02 27.29 -5.15
C GLU A 204 13.89 28.44 -4.62
#